data_AF-A0A7Y7NH13-F1
#
_entry.id   AF-A0A7Y7NH13-F1
#
_cell.length_a   1.000
_cell.length_b   1.000
_cell.length_c   1.000
_cell.angle_alpha   90.00
_cell.angle_beta   90.00
_cell.angle_gamma   90.00
#
_symmetry.space_group_name_H-M   'P 1'
#
loop_
_entity.id
_entity.type
_entity.pdbx_description
1 polymer ?
#
loop_
_entity_poly.entity_id
_entity_poly.type
_entity_poly.pdbx_seq_one_letter_code
_entity_poly.pdbx_strand_id
1 'polypeptide(L)'
;MNYLYVLLILAFICISSMWIVFEKAGKNGWATIVPFYNIIVFLEIIGKPWWWLFLMCIPYLNLIWIIWAANLFVKRFGDNTWSTFYFLFLPFIYLPLLAFDKNAVYKIMLPQKVIEKKNNNAFIWVVSIIFIIIILTLPFHYLPDHLLVFPKENMTFSNTFIFKSDVDRIIERYNKASFFERNAMNNEPIVRKLKEKGIIIDKNSANSDEDNN
;
A
#
# COMPACT_ATOMS: atom_id res chain seq x y z
N MET A 1 3.84 33.39 14.56
CA MET A 1 3.97 34.29 13.39
C MET A 1 5.36 34.26 12.76
N ASN A 2 6.47 34.43 13.49
CA ASN A 2 7.82 34.44 12.89
C ASN A 2 8.25 33.13 12.20
N TYR A 3 7.84 31.97 12.72
CA TYR A 3 8.18 30.66 12.14
C TYR A 3 7.55 30.43 10.76
N LEU A 4 6.35 30.98 10.51
CA LEU A 4 5.65 30.83 9.23
C LEU A 4 6.44 31.50 8.10
N TYR A 5 6.98 32.70 8.35
CA TYR A 5 7.81 33.42 7.40
C TYR A 5 9.08 32.66 7.05
N VAL A 6 9.74 32.07 8.06
CA VAL A 6 10.94 31.25 7.84
C VAL A 6 10.63 30.03 6.97
N LEU A 7 9.53 29.33 7.24
CA LEU A 7 9.11 28.17 6.42
C LEU A 7 8.78 28.56 4.98
N LEU A 8 8.11 29.70 4.77
CA LEU A 8 7.79 30.21 3.43
C LEU A 8 9.06 30.56 2.64
N ILE A 9 10.03 31.21 3.27
CA ILE A 9 11.32 31.52 2.66
C ILE A 9 12.07 30.25 2.28
N LEU A 10 12.14 29.26 3.18
CA LEU A 10 12.79 27.97 2.90
C LEU A 10 12.09 27.22 1.77
N ALA A 11 10.75 27.18 1.76
CA ALA A 11 9.99 26.56 0.67
C ALA A 11 10.26 27.25 -0.67
N PHE A 12 10.28 28.58 -0.69
CA PHE A 12 10.58 29.36 -1.90
C PHE A 12 11.99 29.07 -2.43
N ILE A 13 12.99 29.00 -1.56
CA ILE A 13 14.37 28.64 -1.91
C ILE A 13 14.43 27.22 -2.50
N CYS A 14 13.77 26.25 -1.87
CA CYS A 14 13.74 24.87 -2.37
C CYS A 14 13.06 24.77 -3.75
N ILE A 15 11.90 25.40 -3.93
CA ILE A 15 11.14 25.35 -5.19
C ILE A 15 11.91 26.03 -6.31
N SER A 16 12.44 27.23 -6.08
CA SER A 16 13.26 27.95 -7.08
C SER A 16 14.54 27.19 -7.44
N SER A 17 15.19 26.56 -6.46
CA SER A 17 16.37 25.73 -6.72
C SER A 17 16.02 24.47 -7.52
N MET A 18 14.94 23.78 -7.15
CA MET A 18 14.48 22.59 -7.86
C MET A 18 14.08 22.92 -9.31
N TRP A 19 13.49 24.10 -9.53
CA TRP A 19 13.15 24.60 -10.87
C TRP A 19 14.40 24.66 -11.75
N ILE A 20 15.48 25.30 -11.27
CA ILE A 20 16.75 25.40 -11.99
C ILE A 20 17.36 24.01 -12.21
N VAL A 21 17.28 23.11 -11.23
CA VAL A 21 17.81 21.74 -11.37
C VAL A 21 17.03 20.95 -12.44
N PHE A 22 15.72 21.15 -12.57
CA PHE A 22 14.91 20.56 -13.63
C PHE A 22 15.31 21.08 -15.01
N GLU A 23 15.57 22.38 -15.13
CA GLU A 23 16.07 22.99 -16.36
C GLU A 23 17.46 22.46 -16.74
N LYS A 24 18.34 22.26 -15.75
CA LYS A 24 19.64 21.58 -15.96
C LYS A 24 19.50 20.16 -16.50
N ALA A 25 18.40 19.47 -16.17
CA ALA A 25 18.08 18.14 -16.69
C ALA A 25 17.33 18.16 -18.04
N GLY A 26 17.16 19.34 -18.66
CA GLY A 26 16.45 19.50 -19.93
C GLY A 26 14.92 19.37 -19.79
N LYS A 27 14.37 19.60 -18.60
CA LYS A 27 12.93 19.58 -18.33
C LYS A 27 12.42 20.98 -18.01
N ASN A 28 11.12 21.18 -18.17
CA ASN A 28 10.48 22.45 -17.85
C ASN A 28 10.50 22.68 -16.32
N GLY A 29 11.13 23.75 -15.86
CA GLY A 29 11.25 24.02 -14.42
C GLY A 29 9.92 24.28 -13.70
N TRP A 30 8.91 24.80 -14.40
CA TRP A 30 7.55 24.99 -13.84
C TRP A 30 6.89 23.69 -13.41
N ALA A 31 7.34 22.55 -13.95
CA ALA A 31 6.85 21.25 -13.57
C ALA A 31 7.00 20.99 -12.07
N THR A 32 7.95 21.63 -11.40
CA THR A 32 8.19 21.50 -9.95
C THR A 32 7.03 21.98 -9.07
N ILE A 33 6.21 22.91 -9.57
CA ILE A 33 5.10 23.51 -8.81
C ILE A 33 3.84 22.65 -8.88
N VAL A 34 3.60 21.99 -10.01
CA VAL A 34 2.36 21.26 -10.25
C VAL A 34 2.40 19.90 -9.54
N PRO A 35 1.49 19.63 -8.58
CA PRO A 35 1.44 18.34 -7.89
C PRO A 35 1.24 17.19 -8.86
N PHE A 36 1.81 16.02 -8.54
CA PHE A 36 1.85 14.80 -9.37
C PHE A 36 2.68 14.94 -10.65
N TYR A 37 2.52 16.01 -11.41
CA TYR A 37 3.31 16.27 -12.61
C TYR A 37 4.79 16.46 -12.27
N ASN A 38 5.10 17.15 -11.15
CA ASN A 38 6.45 17.25 -10.62
C ASN A 38 7.12 15.88 -10.42
N ILE A 39 6.36 14.89 -9.91
CA ILE A 39 6.86 13.53 -9.67
C ILE A 39 7.06 12.80 -10.99
N ILE A 40 6.15 12.94 -11.96
CA ILE A 40 6.30 12.33 -13.30
C ILE A 40 7.57 12.86 -13.97
N VAL A 41 7.77 14.18 -13.99
CA VAL A 41 8.97 14.79 -14.56
C VAL A 41 10.22 14.39 -13.78
N PHE A 42 10.14 14.31 -12.45
CA PHE A 42 11.23 13.79 -11.63
C PHE A 42 11.59 12.34 -11.98
N LEU A 43 10.59 11.47 -12.20
CA LEU A 43 10.77 10.09 -12.65
C LEU A 43 11.47 10.02 -14.00
N GLU A 44 11.12 10.90 -14.93
CA GLU A 44 11.80 11.03 -16.23
C GLU A 44 13.27 11.44 -16.07
N ILE A 45 13.57 12.41 -15.18
CA ILE A 45 14.94 12.86 -14.89
C ILE A 45 15.80 11.70 -14.37
N ILE A 46 15.25 10.88 -13.46
CA ILE A 46 15.96 9.71 -12.92
C ILE A 46 15.93 8.48 -13.83
N GLY A 47 15.15 8.51 -14.92
CA GLY A 47 15.01 7.42 -15.89
C GLY A 47 14.20 6.24 -15.38
N LYS A 48 13.12 6.50 -14.64
CA LYS A 48 12.19 5.48 -14.12
C LYS A 48 10.79 5.62 -14.74
N PRO A 49 10.07 4.51 -14.90
CA PRO A 49 8.73 4.51 -15.50
C PRO A 49 7.68 5.13 -14.59
N TRP A 50 6.61 5.69 -15.17
CA TRP A 50 5.55 6.42 -14.47
C TRP A 50 4.82 5.61 -13.37
N TRP A 51 4.76 4.28 -13.48
CA TRP A 51 4.13 3.43 -12.46
C TRP A 51 4.83 3.49 -11.09
N TRP A 52 6.05 4.03 -11.03
CA TRP A 52 6.73 4.33 -9.76
C TRP A 52 5.93 5.29 -8.88
N LEU A 53 5.01 6.08 -9.44
CA LEU A 53 4.09 6.91 -8.67
C LEU A 53 3.20 6.09 -7.71
N PHE A 54 2.76 4.89 -8.12
CA PHE A 54 1.91 4.04 -7.27
C PHE A 54 2.65 3.45 -6.06
N LEU A 55 3.98 3.34 -6.12
CA LEU A 55 4.78 2.87 -4.98
C LEU A 55 4.69 3.84 -3.79
N MET A 56 4.38 5.11 -4.04
CA MET A 56 4.18 6.11 -2.98
C MET A 56 2.89 5.86 -2.18
N CYS A 57 1.91 5.17 -2.75
CA CYS A 57 0.65 4.85 -2.09
C CYS A 57 0.76 3.68 -1.10
N ILE A 58 1.82 2.87 -1.18
CA ILE A 58 2.02 1.72 -0.29
C ILE A 58 2.86 2.16 0.91
N PRO A 59 2.32 2.11 2.15
CA PRO A 59 3.09 2.45 3.35
C PRO A 59 4.34 1.56 3.48
N TYR A 60 5.40 2.08 4.13
CA TYR A 60 6.74 1.48 4.28
C TYR A 60 7.56 1.33 2.99
N LEU A 61 6.98 0.85 1.89
CA LEU A 61 7.65 0.80 0.58
C LEU A 61 8.00 2.21 0.08
N ASN A 62 7.16 3.20 0.38
CA ASN A 62 7.41 4.59 0.08
C ASN A 62 8.76 5.08 0.65
N LEU A 63 9.16 4.70 1.86
CA LEU A 63 10.42 5.17 2.46
C LEU A 63 11.66 4.63 1.71
N ILE A 64 11.64 3.32 1.40
CA ILE A 64 12.69 2.67 0.60
C ILE A 64 12.78 3.33 -0.78
N TRP A 65 11.61 3.59 -1.38
CA TRP A 65 11.50 4.24 -2.67
C TRP A 65 12.06 5.67 -2.66
N ILE A 66 11.74 6.50 -1.66
CA ILE A 66 12.26 7.87 -1.52
C ILE A 66 13.79 7.85 -1.47
N ILE A 67 14.39 7.00 -0.63
CA ILE A 67 15.85 6.90 -0.49
C ILE A 67 16.48 6.47 -1.81
N TRP A 68 15.87 5.48 -2.50
CA TRP A 68 16.39 4.99 -3.76
C TRP A 68 16.27 6.03 -4.89
N ALA A 69 15.14 6.73 -4.98
CA ALA A 69 14.88 7.76 -5.97
C ALA A 69 15.78 8.99 -5.75
N ALA A 70 15.99 9.40 -4.49
CA ALA A 70 16.95 10.44 -4.11
C ALA A 70 18.37 10.09 -4.54
N ASN A 71 18.81 8.85 -4.28
CA ASN A 71 20.13 8.37 -4.67
C ASN A 71 20.33 8.40 -6.19
N LEU A 72 19.32 7.95 -6.95
CA LEU A 72 19.37 8.01 -8.41
C LEU A 72 19.41 9.44 -8.93
N PHE A 73 18.61 10.34 -8.34
CA PHE A 73 18.56 11.75 -8.72
C PHE A 73 19.90 12.44 -8.52
N VAL A 74 20.46 12.35 -7.32
CA VAL A 74 21.77 12.93 -6.98
C VAL A 74 22.86 12.44 -7.92
N LYS A 75 22.88 11.12 -8.18
CA LYS A 75 23.84 10.50 -9.11
C LYS A 75 23.78 11.10 -10.52
N ARG A 76 22.62 11.59 -10.98
CA ARG A 76 22.52 12.28 -12.29
C ARG A 76 23.37 13.54 -12.36
N PHE A 77 23.67 14.20 -11.25
CA PHE A 77 24.39 15.47 -11.24
C PHE A 77 25.84 15.37 -10.70
N GLY A 78 26.22 14.20 -10.17
CA GLY A 78 27.57 13.93 -9.66
C GLY A 78 27.56 12.76 -8.67
N ASP A 79 28.70 12.09 -8.51
CA ASP A 79 28.84 10.98 -7.57
C ASP A 79 29.62 11.46 -6.34
N ASN A 80 28.92 11.68 -5.24
CA ASN A 80 29.52 11.91 -3.93
C ASN A 80 28.78 11.03 -2.92
N THR A 81 29.52 10.25 -2.13
CA THR A 81 29.00 9.28 -1.15
C THR A 81 27.94 9.86 -0.21
N TRP A 82 28.04 11.15 0.12
CA TRP A 82 27.18 11.83 1.08
C TRP A 82 26.08 12.69 0.45
N SER A 83 26.05 12.85 -0.88
CA SER A 83 25.08 13.76 -1.51
C SER A 83 23.64 13.29 -1.36
N THR A 84 23.38 11.98 -1.34
CA THR A 84 22.05 11.43 -1.05
C THR A 84 21.59 11.79 0.37
N PHE A 85 22.51 11.74 1.34
CA PHE A 85 22.21 12.11 2.72
C PHE A 85 21.88 13.60 2.82
N TYR A 86 22.68 14.48 2.21
CA TYR A 86 22.42 15.92 2.21
C TYR A 86 21.12 16.27 1.49
N PHE A 87 20.79 15.62 0.38
CA PHE A 87 19.53 15.83 -0.32
C PHE A 87 18.32 15.44 0.54
N LEU A 88 18.39 14.33 1.28
CA LEU A 88 17.28 13.83 2.07
C LEU A 88 17.07 14.60 3.39
N PHE A 89 18.15 14.91 4.11
CA PHE A 89 18.08 15.53 5.43
C PHE A 89 18.23 17.05 5.40
N LEU A 90 18.92 17.60 4.39
CA LEU A 90 19.18 19.04 4.25
C LEU A 90 18.88 19.54 2.82
N PRO A 91 17.66 19.32 2.29
CA PRO A 91 17.30 19.71 0.92
C PRO A 91 17.45 21.22 0.68
N PHE A 92 17.19 22.04 1.70
CA PHE A 92 17.29 23.50 1.63
C PHE A 92 18.72 24.04 1.49
N ILE A 93 19.75 23.23 1.76
CA ILE A 93 21.15 23.58 1.49
C ILE A 93 21.62 22.91 0.21
N TYR A 94 21.31 21.62 0.06
CA TYR A 94 21.82 20.83 -1.06
C TYR A 94 21.20 21.23 -2.40
N LEU A 95 19.88 21.53 -2.46
CA LEU A 95 19.23 21.93 -3.71
C LEU A 95 19.79 23.25 -4.26
N PRO A 96 19.93 24.35 -3.48
CA PRO A 96 20.57 25.56 -3.97
C PRO A 96 22.03 25.33 -4.39
N LEU A 97 22.79 24.56 -3.60
CA LEU A 97 24.17 24.21 -3.95
C LEU A 97 24.23 23.55 -5.33
N LEU A 98 23.35 22.58 -5.58
CA LEU A 98 23.26 21.89 -6.87
C LEU A 98 22.73 22.79 -7.99
N ALA A 99 21.76 23.64 -7.71
CA ALA A 99 21.13 24.55 -8.66
C ALA A 99 22.14 25.57 -9.21
N PHE A 100 22.94 26.16 -8.33
CA PHE A 100 23.85 27.25 -8.69
C PHE A 100 25.30 26.81 -8.95
N ASP A 101 25.65 25.54 -8.68
CA ASP A 101 26.96 25.00 -9.04
C ASP A 101 27.10 24.93 -10.58
N LYS A 102 28.11 25.62 -11.11
CA LYS A 102 28.43 25.64 -12.55
C LYS A 102 28.98 24.29 -13.05
N ASN A 103 29.56 23.50 -12.15
CA ASN A 103 30.16 22.20 -12.48
C ASN A 103 29.15 21.06 -12.40
N ALA A 104 27.98 21.30 -11.78
CA ALA A 104 26.89 20.33 -11.69
C ALA A 104 26.18 20.22 -13.04
N VAL A 105 26.69 19.32 -13.88
CA VAL A 105 26.14 18.99 -15.19
C VAL A 105 25.26 17.74 -15.07
N TYR A 106 24.05 17.81 -15.63
CA TYR A 106 23.20 16.63 -15.76
C TYR A 106 23.86 15.61 -16.68
N LYS A 107 24.25 14.48 -16.10
CA LYS A 107 24.78 13.34 -16.81
C LYS A 107 23.61 12.43 -17.14
N ILE A 108 23.37 12.27 -18.44
CA ILE A 108 22.67 11.09 -18.95
C ILE A 108 23.57 9.91 -18.63
N MET A 109 23.46 9.36 -17.41
CA MET A 109 23.97 8.02 -17.15
C MET A 109 23.29 7.14 -18.19
N LEU A 110 24.09 6.63 -19.13
CA LEU A 110 23.78 5.40 -19.84
C LEU A 110 23.20 4.48 -18.78
N PRO A 111 22.02 3.87 -19.03
CA PRO A 111 21.34 3.10 -18.02
C PRO A 111 22.38 2.15 -17.44
N GLN A 112 22.75 2.36 -16.16
CA GLN A 112 23.76 1.60 -15.44
C GLN A 112 23.63 0.17 -15.92
N LYS A 113 24.63 -0.32 -16.69
CA LYS A 113 24.57 -1.51 -17.54
C LYS A 113 23.48 -2.40 -16.98
N VAL A 114 22.29 -2.29 -17.59
CA VAL A 114 21.10 -2.96 -17.08
C VAL A 114 21.55 -4.41 -17.05
N ILE A 115 21.73 -4.96 -15.85
CA ILE A 115 21.70 -6.41 -15.67
C ILE A 115 20.43 -6.78 -16.43
N GLU A 116 20.65 -7.46 -17.55
CA GLU A 116 19.77 -7.63 -18.72
C GLU A 116 18.31 -7.49 -18.37
N LYS A 117 17.50 -6.82 -19.21
CA LYS A 117 16.03 -6.85 -19.23
C LYS A 117 15.52 -8.00 -18.36
N LYS A 118 15.40 -7.77 -17.04
CA LYS A 118 15.11 -8.89 -16.15
C LYS A 118 13.68 -9.17 -16.50
N ASN A 119 13.49 -10.32 -17.12
CA ASN A 119 12.20 -10.84 -17.46
C ASN A 119 11.26 -10.47 -16.31
N ASN A 120 10.10 -9.92 -16.64
CA ASN A 120 9.11 -9.50 -15.66
C ASN A 120 8.69 -10.68 -14.74
N ASN A 121 9.25 -11.88 -14.90
CA ASN A 121 9.41 -12.95 -13.90
C ASN A 121 9.21 -12.56 -12.45
N ALA A 122 9.84 -11.50 -11.93
CA ALA A 122 9.62 -11.13 -10.52
C ALA A 122 8.20 -10.59 -10.28
N PHE A 123 7.71 -9.68 -11.13
CA PHE A 123 6.33 -9.19 -11.09
C PHE A 123 5.33 -10.31 -11.43
N ILE A 124 5.62 -11.12 -12.45
CA ILE A 124 4.83 -12.29 -12.85
C ILE A 124 4.79 -13.33 -11.73
N TRP A 125 5.89 -13.53 -10.99
CA TRP A 125 5.93 -14.40 -9.82
C TRP A 125 5.10 -13.84 -8.68
N VAL A 126 5.23 -12.55 -8.37
CA VAL A 126 4.44 -11.92 -7.29
C VAL A 126 2.95 -11.98 -7.61
N VAL A 127 2.55 -11.64 -8.84
CA VAL A 127 1.16 -11.75 -9.29
C VAL A 127 0.68 -13.20 -9.26
N SER A 128 1.51 -14.15 -9.71
CA SER A 128 1.20 -15.59 -9.64
C SER A 128 1.06 -16.07 -8.19
N ILE A 129 1.93 -15.65 -7.27
CA ILE A 129 1.85 -16.00 -5.85
C ILE A 129 0.56 -15.44 -5.23
N ILE A 130 0.24 -14.17 -5.50
CA ILE A 130 -1.02 -13.57 -5.01
C ILE A 130 -2.23 -14.32 -5.57
N PHE A 131 -2.23 -14.67 -6.86
CA PHE A 131 -3.30 -15.42 -7.48
C PHE A 131 -3.45 -16.83 -6.88
N ILE A 132 -2.33 -17.51 -6.61
CA ILE A 132 -2.30 -18.80 -5.90
C ILE A 132 -2.88 -18.67 -4.49
N ILE A 133 -2.49 -17.64 -3.73
CA ILE A 133 -3.01 -17.38 -2.38
C ILE A 133 -4.53 -17.11 -2.44
N ILE A 134 -5.01 -16.34 -3.41
CA ILE A 134 -6.44 -16.09 -3.61
C ILE A 134 -7.19 -17.40 -3.90
N ILE A 135 -6.68 -18.22 -4.82
CA ILE A 135 -7.30 -19.52 -5.14
C ILE A 135 -7.30 -20.45 -3.93
N LEU A 136 -6.22 -20.46 -3.15
CA LEU A 136 -6.08 -21.29 -1.96
C LEU A 136 -7.01 -20.85 -0.83
N THR A 137 -7.30 -19.55 -0.71
CA THR A 137 -8.13 -18.99 0.37
C THR A 137 -9.63 -19.03 0.06
N LEU A 138 -10.03 -18.91 -1.22
CA LEU A 138 -11.42 -18.95 -1.66
C LEU A 138 -12.27 -20.14 -1.14
N PRO A 139 -11.77 -21.39 -1.09
CA PRO A 139 -12.56 -22.53 -0.62
C PRO A 139 -12.74 -22.58 0.89
N PHE A 140 -12.20 -21.63 1.67
CA PHE A 140 -12.30 -21.65 3.13
C PHE A 140 -12.99 -20.39 3.69
N HIS A 141 -13.72 -20.58 4.78
CA HIS A 141 -14.14 -19.53 5.68
C HIS A 141 -13.05 -19.34 6.75
N TYR A 142 -12.64 -18.10 6.99
CA TYR A 142 -11.67 -17.72 8.01
C TYR A 142 -12.36 -16.90 9.09
N LEU A 143 -12.29 -17.38 10.33
CA LEU A 143 -12.71 -16.66 11.52
C LEU A 143 -11.47 -16.36 12.35
N PRO A 144 -10.77 -15.24 12.07
CA PRO A 144 -9.54 -14.89 12.77
C PRO A 144 -9.77 -14.75 14.28
N ASP A 145 -10.93 -14.21 14.68
CA ASP A 145 -11.30 -13.98 16.09
C ASP A 145 -11.43 -15.29 16.89
N HIS A 146 -11.87 -16.37 16.24
CA HIS A 146 -12.02 -17.69 16.86
C HIS A 146 -10.87 -18.63 16.52
N LEU A 147 -9.89 -18.18 15.72
CA LEU A 147 -8.82 -19.01 15.15
C LEU A 147 -9.35 -20.28 14.44
N LEU A 148 -10.51 -20.16 13.78
CA LEU A 148 -11.18 -21.27 13.10
C LEU A 148 -11.15 -21.10 11.59
N VAL A 149 -10.90 -22.20 10.89
CA VAL A 149 -10.98 -22.30 9.42
C VAL A 149 -11.81 -23.51 9.06
N PHE A 150 -12.77 -23.36 8.15
CA PHE A 150 -13.59 -24.48 7.67
C PHE A 150 -13.98 -24.32 6.20
N PRO A 151 -14.16 -25.43 5.46
CA PRO A 151 -14.40 -25.39 4.02
C PRO A 151 -15.76 -24.76 3.67
N LYS A 152 -15.82 -24.11 2.50
CA LYS A 152 -17.04 -23.61 1.87
C LYS A 152 -17.70 -24.69 1.03
N GLU A 153 -19.02 -24.61 0.92
CA GLU A 153 -19.79 -25.47 0.02
C GLU A 153 -19.65 -25.02 -1.44
N ASN A 154 -19.56 -23.72 -1.67
CA ASN A 154 -19.42 -23.12 -2.99
C ASN A 154 -18.19 -22.20 -3.04
N MET A 155 -17.47 -22.21 -4.17
CA MET A 155 -16.38 -21.27 -4.43
C MET A 155 -16.93 -19.87 -4.66
N THR A 156 -16.98 -19.07 -3.61
CA THR A 156 -17.46 -17.68 -3.66
C THR A 156 -16.58 -16.79 -2.79
N PHE A 157 -16.52 -15.49 -3.11
CA PHE A 157 -15.88 -14.49 -2.24
C PHE A 157 -16.72 -14.14 -1.01
N SER A 158 -18.00 -14.54 -1.00
CA SER A 158 -18.90 -14.27 0.12
C SER A 158 -18.41 -14.98 1.36
N ASN A 159 -18.35 -14.26 2.48
CA ASN A 159 -17.99 -14.80 3.79
C ASN A 159 -16.61 -15.49 3.83
N THR A 160 -15.63 -15.09 2.99
CA THR A 160 -14.25 -15.62 3.10
C THR A 160 -13.61 -15.23 4.42
N PHE A 161 -13.78 -13.97 4.82
CA PHE A 161 -13.39 -13.48 6.14
C PHE A 161 -14.67 -13.14 6.90
N ILE A 162 -14.89 -13.82 8.01
CA ILE A 162 -16.04 -13.59 8.89
C ILE A 162 -15.48 -13.01 10.17
N PHE A 163 -15.84 -11.76 10.46
CA PHE A 163 -15.42 -11.09 11.68
C PHE A 163 -16.46 -11.30 12.78
N LYS A 164 -16.05 -11.08 14.03
CA LYS A 164 -16.93 -11.17 15.19
C LYS A 164 -18.26 -10.44 15.02
N SER A 165 -18.26 -9.24 14.42
CA SER A 165 -19.48 -8.47 14.17
C SER A 165 -20.48 -9.18 13.26
N ASP A 166 -20.00 -9.94 12.27
CA ASP A 166 -20.84 -10.74 11.38
C ASP A 166 -21.44 -11.94 12.11
N VAL A 167 -20.63 -12.58 12.97
CA VAL A 167 -21.07 -13.69 13.83
C VAL A 167 -22.14 -13.22 14.82
N ASP A 168 -21.89 -12.12 15.52
CA ASP A 168 -22.83 -11.55 16.50
C ASP A 168 -24.16 -11.19 15.84
N ARG A 169 -24.14 -10.63 14.62
CA ARG A 169 -25.35 -10.34 13.84
C ARG A 169 -26.12 -11.61 13.47
N ILE A 170 -25.43 -12.69 13.12
CA ILE A 170 -26.06 -13.98 12.82
C ILE A 170 -26.69 -14.58 14.09
N ILE A 171 -25.98 -14.53 15.21
CA ILE A 171 -26.48 -15.01 16.51
C ILE A 171 -27.72 -14.21 16.93
N GLU A 172 -27.69 -12.89 16.83
CA GLU A 172 -28.81 -12.03 17.17
C GLU A 172 -30.02 -12.31 16.27
N ARG A 173 -29.81 -12.42 14.95
CA ARG A 173 -30.84 -12.78 13.99
C ARG A 173 -31.44 -14.15 14.30
N TYR A 174 -30.61 -15.15 14.61
CA TYR A 174 -31.06 -16.50 14.94
C TYR A 174 -31.90 -16.53 16.22
N ASN A 175 -31.47 -15.80 17.26
CA ASN A 175 -32.17 -15.73 18.53
C ASN A 175 -33.51 -15.01 18.43
N LYS A 176 -33.61 -13.97 17.59
CA LYS A 176 -34.85 -13.22 17.34
C LYS A 176 -35.78 -13.89 16.32
N ALA A 177 -35.27 -14.82 15.51
CA ALA A 177 -36.02 -15.47 14.46
C ALA A 177 -37.12 -16.40 15.00
N SER A 178 -38.26 -16.40 14.31
CA SER A 178 -39.35 -17.36 14.49
C SER A 178 -38.91 -18.79 14.12
N PHE A 179 -39.69 -19.80 14.51
CA PHE A 179 -39.37 -21.21 14.19
C PHE A 179 -39.11 -21.45 12.69
N PHE A 180 -39.96 -20.90 11.81
CA PHE A 180 -39.81 -21.04 10.37
C PHE A 180 -38.56 -20.32 9.83
N GLU A 181 -38.28 -19.11 10.34
CA GLU A 181 -37.08 -18.36 9.97
C GLU A 181 -35.80 -19.04 10.45
N ARG A 182 -35.79 -19.61 11.66
CA ARG A 182 -34.65 -20.42 12.15
C ARG A 182 -34.43 -21.63 11.25
N ASN A 183 -35.50 -22.29 10.81
CA ASN A 183 -35.39 -23.41 9.88
C ASN A 183 -34.83 -22.98 8.52
N ALA A 184 -35.24 -21.81 8.01
CA ALA A 184 -34.66 -21.21 6.81
C ALA A 184 -33.18 -20.86 7.00
N MET A 185 -32.81 -20.28 8.14
CA MET A 185 -31.42 -19.95 8.48
C MET A 185 -30.56 -21.20 8.65
N ASN A 186 -31.09 -22.30 9.19
CA ASN A 186 -30.37 -23.56 9.31
C ASN A 186 -30.02 -24.21 7.96
N ASN A 187 -30.73 -23.82 6.89
CA ASN A 187 -30.37 -24.20 5.52
C ASN A 187 -29.23 -23.37 4.95
N GLU A 188 -28.87 -22.23 5.58
CA GLU A 188 -27.70 -21.45 5.17
C GLU A 188 -26.40 -22.19 5.55
N PRO A 189 -25.49 -22.45 4.60
CA PRO A 189 -24.23 -23.19 4.82
C PRO A 189 -23.41 -22.69 6.01
N ILE A 190 -23.34 -21.36 6.17
CA ILE A 190 -22.57 -20.70 7.22
C ILE A 190 -23.17 -20.95 8.60
N VAL A 191 -24.49 -20.85 8.74
CA VAL A 191 -25.20 -21.04 10.02
C VAL A 191 -25.04 -22.48 10.49
N ARG A 192 -25.16 -23.45 9.59
CA ARG A 192 -24.91 -24.87 9.89
C ARG A 192 -23.50 -25.10 10.42
N LYS A 193 -22.48 -24.55 9.75
CA LYS A 193 -21.08 -24.70 10.18
C LYS A 193 -20.78 -23.98 11.51
N LEU A 194 -21.34 -22.79 11.72
CA LEU A 194 -21.20 -22.07 12.99
C LEU A 194 -21.88 -22.83 14.14
N LYS A 195 -23.02 -23.48 13.89
CA LYS A 195 -23.72 -24.33 14.85
C LYS A 195 -22.95 -25.62 15.15
N GLU A 196 -22.42 -26.31 14.14
CA GLU A 196 -21.54 -27.48 14.31
C GLU A 196 -20.31 -27.17 15.18
N LYS A 197 -19.81 -25.93 15.12
CA LYS A 197 -18.66 -25.46 15.92
C LYS A 197 -19.05 -24.91 17.30
N GLY A 198 -20.33 -24.94 17.66
CA GLY A 198 -20.81 -24.46 18.96
C GLY A 198 -20.81 -22.93 19.12
N ILE A 199 -20.70 -22.16 18.01
CA ILE A 199 -20.68 -20.69 18.04
C ILE A 199 -22.11 -20.14 18.15
N ILE A 200 -23.08 -20.77 17.46
CA ILE A 200 -24.50 -20.46 17.60
C ILE A 200 -25.10 -21.42 18.63
N ILE A 201 -25.50 -20.90 19.78
CA ILE A 201 -26.17 -21.64 20.84
C ILE A 201 -27.68 -21.36 20.74
N ASP A 202 -28.49 -22.42 20.66
CA ASP A 202 -29.94 -22.27 20.67
C ASP A 202 -30.42 -22.01 22.11
N LYS A 203 -31.01 -20.82 22.32
CA LYS A 203 -31.55 -20.42 23.63
C LYS A 203 -32.62 -21.38 24.15
N ASN A 204 -33.34 -22.09 23.27
CA ASN A 204 -34.39 -23.02 23.68
C ASN A 204 -33.83 -24.35 24.21
N SER A 205 -32.64 -24.76 23.80
CA SER A 205 -31.96 -25.95 24.36
C SER A 205 -31.25 -25.66 25.68
N ALA A 206 -30.88 -24.41 25.96
CA ALA A 206 -30.30 -24.03 27.25
C ALA A 206 -31.35 -24.06 28.38
N ASN A 207 -32.59 -23.65 28.10
CA ASN A 207 -33.67 -23.68 29.09
C ASN A 207 -34.19 -25.09 29.39
N SER A 208 -34.08 -26.05 28.47
CA SER A 208 -34.50 -27.44 28.74
C SER A 208 -33.54 -28.20 29.66
N ASP A 209 -32.30 -27.73 29.81
CA ASP A 209 -31.33 -28.31 30.74
C ASP A 209 -31.43 -27.67 32.13
N GLU A 210 -31.94 -26.43 32.24
CA GLU A 210 -32.27 -25.78 33.52
C GLU A 210 -33.60 -26.25 34.13
N ASP A 211 -34.60 -26.63 33.31
CA ASP A 211 -35.90 -27.14 33.80
C ASP A 211 -35.86 -28.62 34.24
N ASN A 212 -34.76 -29.34 33.99
CA ASN A 212 -34.58 -30.77 34.32
C ASN A 212 -33.62 -31.01 35.51
N ASN A 213 -33.29 -29.98 36.28
CA ASN A 213 -32.41 -30.05 37.46
C ASN A 213 -33.02 -29.34 38.67
#